data_AF-X1MB80-F1
#
_entry.id   AF-X1MB80-F1
#
_cell.length_a   1.000
_cell.length_b   1.000
_cell.length_c   1.000
_cell.angle_alpha   90.00
_cell.angle_beta   90.00
_cell.angle_gamma   90.00
#
_symmetry.space_group_name_H-M   'P 1'
#
loop_
_entity.id
_entity.type
_entity.pdbx_description
1 polymer ?
#
loop_
_entity_poly.entity_id
_entity_poly.type
_entity_poly.pdbx_seq_one_letter_code
_entity_poly.pdbx_strand_id
1 'polypeptide(L)'
;LFKILKEVKDLRNRKAHGGVETHEFDLQNLKRLEIKLSKIRNIIHNYEGIILVKPGSCEISDGIYKYKITNLMGSRNIFKEQEYDLIVPMDRKFLYLFDVNYKIPLQLLPFIKFSESPSHEKSACYFYNHINKEGVHWVSYHFTKENEIKEKDQSFENYLKILSR
;
A
#
# COMPACT_ATOMS: atom_id res chain seq x y z
N LEU A 1 -9.40 17.24 -2.10
CA LEU A 1 -9.03 15.80 -2.07
C LEU A 1 -10.16 14.90 -1.54
N PHE A 2 -10.54 15.01 -0.26
CA PHE A 2 -11.50 14.10 0.39
C PHE A 2 -12.87 13.98 -0.31
N LYS A 3 -13.41 15.07 -0.85
CA LYS A 3 -14.64 15.03 -1.67
C LYS A 3 -14.51 14.09 -2.88
N ILE A 4 -13.38 14.18 -3.60
CA ILE A 4 -13.11 13.33 -4.78
C ILE A 4 -12.98 11.86 -4.35
N LEU A 5 -12.28 11.60 -3.24
CA LEU A 5 -12.14 10.24 -2.69
C LEU A 5 -13.49 9.63 -2.28
N LYS A 6 -14.37 10.43 -1.65
CA LYS A 6 -15.73 10.00 -1.32
C LYS A 6 -16.52 9.62 -2.57
N GLU A 7 -16.48 10.45 -3.60
CA GLU A 7 -17.17 10.18 -4.87
C GLU A 7 -16.63 8.93 -5.59
N VAL A 8 -15.31 8.70 -5.56
CA VAL A 8 -14.69 7.47 -6.11
C VAL A 8 -15.16 6.24 -5.33
N LYS A 9 -15.16 6.31 -3.99
CA LYS A 9 -15.65 5.23 -3.13
C LYS A 9 -17.10 4.87 -3.46
N ASP A 10 -17.96 5.88 -3.62
CA ASP A 10 -19.38 5.67 -3.94
C ASP A 10 -19.58 5.13 -5.36
N LEU A 11 -18.72 5.48 -6.32
CA LEU A 11 -18.69 4.84 -7.65
C LEU A 11 -18.27 3.37 -7.56
N ARG A 12 -17.21 3.04 -6.83
CA ARG A 12 -16.75 1.65 -6.60
C ARG A 12 -17.85 0.80 -5.99
N ASN A 13 -18.52 1.31 -4.95
CA ASN A 13 -19.51 0.56 -4.19
C ASN A 13 -20.80 0.27 -4.96
N ARG A 14 -21.13 1.07 -5.99
CA ARG A 14 -22.31 0.80 -6.83
C ARG A 14 -22.23 -0.54 -7.56
N LYS A 15 -21.05 -0.93 -8.04
CA LYS A 15 -20.85 -2.21 -8.76
C LYS A 15 -20.99 -3.44 -7.84
N ALA A 16 -20.83 -3.27 -6.52
CA ALA A 16 -20.99 -4.37 -5.56
C ALA A 16 -22.45 -4.84 -5.39
N HIS A 17 -23.43 -4.13 -5.94
CA HIS A 17 -24.85 -4.47 -5.84
C HIS A 17 -25.37 -5.43 -6.93
N GLY A 18 -24.48 -6.08 -7.69
CA GLY A 18 -24.79 -7.31 -8.44
C GLY A 18 -25.79 -7.11 -9.58
N GLY A 19 -25.38 -6.40 -10.62
CA GLY A 19 -26.07 -6.36 -11.91
C GLY A 19 -25.05 -6.48 -13.04
N VAL A 20 -25.41 -7.17 -14.13
CA VAL A 20 -24.60 -7.13 -15.36
C VAL A 20 -24.77 -5.74 -15.95
N GLU A 21 -23.78 -4.89 -15.74
CA GLU A 21 -23.73 -3.55 -16.33
C GLU A 21 -23.41 -3.65 -17.83
N THR A 22 -23.97 -2.75 -18.64
CA THR A 22 -23.67 -2.73 -20.07
C THR A 22 -22.23 -2.29 -20.31
N HIS A 23 -21.63 -2.75 -21.40
CA HIS A 23 -20.28 -2.33 -21.79
C HIS A 23 -20.14 -0.80 -21.89
N GLU A 24 -21.20 -0.13 -22.36
CA GLU A 24 -21.25 1.33 -22.43
C GLU A 24 -21.16 1.99 -21.05
N PHE A 25 -21.87 1.43 -20.06
CA PHE A 25 -21.81 1.92 -18.68
C PHE A 25 -20.43 1.75 -18.07
N ASP A 26 -19.77 0.61 -18.32
CA ASP A 26 -18.40 0.35 -17.87
C ASP A 26 -17.40 1.36 -18.47
N LEU A 27 -17.50 1.66 -19.77
CA LEU A 27 -16.65 2.67 -20.43
C LEU A 27 -16.88 4.07 -19.85
N GLN A 28 -18.15 4.45 -19.61
CA GLN A 28 -18.47 5.73 -18.97
C GLN A 28 -17.92 5.81 -17.55
N ASN A 29 -18.00 4.73 -16.78
CA ASN A 29 -17.44 4.66 -15.44
C ASN A 29 -15.92 4.74 -15.44
N LEU A 30 -15.24 4.03 -16.36
CA LEU A 30 -13.79 4.14 -16.52
C LEU A 30 -13.38 5.60 -16.77
N LYS A 31 -14.03 6.26 -17.74
CA LYS A 31 -13.76 7.67 -18.05
C LYS A 31 -13.97 8.59 -16.84
N ARG A 32 -15.03 8.37 -16.05
CA ARG A 32 -15.28 9.13 -14.81
C ARG A 32 -14.18 8.92 -13.78
N LEU A 33 -13.72 7.69 -13.61
CA LEU A 33 -12.64 7.34 -12.68
C LEU A 33 -11.31 7.94 -13.13
N GLU A 34 -10.98 7.89 -14.41
CA GLU A 34 -9.77 8.48 -14.98
C GLU A 34 -9.72 10.00 -14.77
N ILE A 35 -10.84 10.70 -14.99
CA ILE A 35 -10.95 12.15 -14.71
C ILE A 35 -10.71 12.44 -13.23
N LYS A 36 -11.30 11.66 -12.32
CA LYS A 36 -11.10 11.83 -10.88
C LYS A 36 -9.66 11.53 -10.47
N LEU A 37 -9.05 10.49 -11.04
CA LEU A 37 -7.65 10.13 -10.81
C LEU A 37 -6.71 11.25 -11.27
N SER A 38 -6.94 11.82 -12.45
CA SER A 38 -6.18 12.97 -12.96
C SER A 38 -6.30 14.18 -12.01
N LYS A 39 -7.50 14.50 -11.52
CA LYS A 39 -7.69 15.57 -10.52
C LYS A 39 -6.93 15.29 -9.23
N ILE A 40 -6.92 14.05 -8.75
CA ILE A 40 -6.15 13.67 -7.56
C ILE A 40 -4.66 13.84 -7.82
N ARG A 41 -4.13 13.38 -8.96
CA ARG A 41 -2.71 13.53 -9.32
C ARG A 41 -2.26 14.99 -9.39
N ASN A 42 -3.13 15.90 -9.84
CA ASN A 42 -2.81 17.33 -9.86
C ASN A 42 -2.80 17.94 -8.45
N ILE A 43 -3.67 17.47 -7.55
CA ILE A 43 -3.69 17.94 -6.15
C ILE A 43 -2.46 17.41 -5.41
N ILE A 44 -2.21 16.11 -5.53
CA ILE A 44 -1.07 15.45 -4.90
C ILE A 44 0.04 15.35 -5.94
N HIS A 45 0.63 16.50 -6.24
CA HIS A 45 1.83 16.60 -7.06
C HIS A 45 3.08 16.52 -6.17
N ASN A 46 4.20 16.15 -6.79
CA ASN A 46 5.53 16.07 -6.19
C ASN A 46 5.74 14.94 -5.16
N TYR A 47 5.77 13.70 -5.65
CA TYR A 47 6.31 12.55 -4.91
C TYR A 47 7.76 12.23 -5.31
N GLU A 48 8.44 13.17 -5.96
CA GLU A 48 9.84 12.95 -6.32
C GLU A 48 10.66 12.76 -5.04
N GLY A 49 11.34 11.62 -4.96
CA GLY A 49 12.09 11.24 -3.77
C GLY A 49 11.28 10.51 -2.70
N ILE A 50 9.95 10.35 -2.83
CA ILE A 50 9.17 9.49 -1.93
C ILE A 50 9.19 8.06 -2.47
N ILE A 51 9.76 7.14 -1.69
CA ILE A 51 9.85 5.72 -2.03
C ILE A 51 9.13 4.84 -1.00
N LEU A 52 8.57 3.73 -1.45
CA LEU A 52 8.06 2.68 -0.55
C LEU A 52 9.23 1.83 -0.07
N VAL A 53 9.38 1.68 1.24
CA VAL A 53 10.52 0.95 1.82
C VAL A 53 10.12 -0.03 2.91
N LYS A 54 10.99 -1.02 3.11
CA LYS A 54 10.98 -1.96 4.23
C LYS A 54 12.24 -1.74 5.08
N PRO A 55 12.11 -1.54 6.41
CA PRO A 55 13.27 -1.42 7.29
C PRO A 55 13.99 -2.77 7.43
N GLY A 56 15.30 -2.79 7.19
CA GLY A 56 16.19 -3.92 7.41
C GLY A 56 16.96 -3.81 8.71
N SER A 57 18.24 -4.19 8.69
CA SER A 57 19.11 -4.12 9.87
C SER A 57 19.31 -2.68 10.34
N CYS A 58 19.53 -2.49 11.65
CA CYS A 58 19.82 -1.19 12.24
C CYS A 58 20.96 -1.32 13.23
N GLU A 59 21.91 -0.39 13.15
CA GLU A 59 22.91 -0.14 14.18
C GLU A 59 22.61 1.22 14.82
N ILE A 60 22.89 1.36 16.12
CA ILE A 60 22.62 2.59 16.86
C ILE A 60 23.93 3.06 17.48
N SER A 61 24.34 4.29 17.16
CA SER A 61 25.48 4.97 17.77
C SER A 61 25.14 6.44 17.93
N ASP A 62 25.45 7.02 19.09
CA ASP A 62 25.34 8.47 19.33
C ASP A 62 23.95 9.06 19.02
N GLY A 63 22.88 8.29 19.27
CA GLY A 63 21.49 8.68 18.98
C GLY A 63 21.11 8.65 17.49
N ILE A 64 22.00 8.15 16.63
CA ILE A 64 21.77 7.96 15.20
C ILE A 64 21.44 6.51 14.93
N TYR A 65 20.36 6.28 14.18
CA TYR A 65 19.94 4.98 13.70
C TYR A 65 20.44 4.77 12.28
N LYS A 66 21.47 3.95 12.11
CA LYS A 66 22.00 3.56 10.81
C LYS A 66 21.24 2.35 10.28
N TYR A 67 20.29 2.59 9.37
CA TYR A 67 19.45 1.55 8.79
C TYR A 67 19.96 1.07 7.43
N LYS A 68 19.89 -0.24 7.21
CA LYS A 68 19.77 -0.82 5.86
C LYS A 68 18.30 -0.81 5.48
N ILE A 69 17.95 -0.13 4.40
CA ILE A 69 16.57 0.06 3.94
C ILE A 69 16.42 -0.57 2.56
N THR A 70 15.43 -1.44 2.42
CA THR A 70 15.08 -2.05 1.13
C THR A 70 14.09 -1.18 0.38
N ASN A 71 14.45 -0.68 -0.81
CA ASN A 71 13.55 0.06 -1.68
C ASN A 71 12.62 -0.91 -2.43
N LEU A 72 11.33 -0.86 -2.15
CA LEU A 72 10.29 -1.75 -2.72
C LEU A 72 9.71 -1.23 -4.05
N MET A 73 10.32 -0.19 -4.63
CA MET A 73 9.94 0.35 -5.93
C MET A 73 11.01 0.03 -6.99
N GLY A 74 10.55 -0.16 -8.22
CA GLY A 74 11.42 -0.36 -9.38
C GLY A 74 10.95 -1.51 -10.27
N SER A 75 11.60 -1.63 -11.42
CA SER A 75 11.27 -2.63 -12.44
C SER A 75 12.07 -3.94 -12.31
N ARG A 76 12.97 -4.04 -11.31
CA ARG A 76 13.85 -5.20 -11.12
C ARG A 76 13.27 -6.15 -10.07
N ASN A 77 13.47 -7.45 -10.28
CA ASN A 77 13.02 -8.50 -9.35
C ASN A 77 13.79 -8.51 -8.01
N ILE A 78 14.98 -7.90 -7.97
CA ILE A 78 15.80 -7.78 -6.76
C ILE A 78 15.72 -6.34 -6.28
N PHE A 79 15.17 -6.15 -5.09
CA PHE A 79 15.11 -4.85 -4.43
C PHE A 79 16.49 -4.42 -3.97
N LYS A 80 16.79 -3.13 -4.14
CA LYS A 80 18.07 -2.56 -3.72
C LYS A 80 18.00 -2.21 -2.24
N GLU A 81 19.04 -2.59 -1.52
CA GLU A 81 19.29 -2.07 -0.18
C GLU A 81 20.16 -0.81 -0.25
N GLN A 82 19.84 0.15 0.60
CA GLN A 82 20.57 1.41 0.74
C GLN A 82 20.71 1.75 2.22
N GLU A 83 21.82 2.37 2.59
CA GLU A 83 22.08 2.79 3.97
C GLU A 83 21.60 4.23 4.19
N TYR A 84 20.90 4.45 5.29
CA TYR A 84 20.44 5.77 5.71
C TYR A 84 20.64 5.97 7.22
N ASP A 85 21.20 7.12 7.57
CA ASP A 85 21.28 7.60 8.95
C ASP A 85 20.02 8.41 9.28
N LEU A 86 19.29 7.97 10.30
CA LEU A 86 18.04 8.57 10.76
C LEU A 86 18.15 8.98 12.23
N ILE A 87 17.34 9.96 12.62
CA ILE A 87 17.19 10.40 14.03
C ILE A 87 15.91 9.85 14.68
N VAL A 88 15.12 9.08 13.93
CA VAL A 88 13.91 8.43 14.40
C VAL A 88 13.95 6.94 14.07
N PRO A 89 13.47 6.06 14.97
CA PRO A 89 13.43 4.63 14.71
C PRO A 89 12.28 4.25 13.76
N MET A 90 12.46 3.15 13.04
CA MET A 90 11.45 2.44 12.27
C MET A 90 11.25 1.03 12.82
N ASP A 91 10.01 0.57 12.86
CA ASP A 91 9.64 -0.80 13.23
C ASP A 91 9.60 -1.69 11.98
N ARG A 92 10.38 -2.77 11.99
CA ARG A 92 10.50 -3.73 10.87
C ARG A 92 9.19 -4.42 10.50
N LYS A 93 8.18 -4.38 11.35
CA LYS A 93 6.84 -4.93 11.07
C LYS A 93 6.06 -4.11 10.06
N PHE A 94 6.42 -2.84 9.86
CA PHE A 94 5.67 -1.93 9.00
C PHE A 94 6.44 -1.55 7.74
N LEU A 95 5.67 -1.16 6.73
CA LEU A 95 6.18 -0.47 5.56
C LEU A 95 6.18 1.03 5.82
N TYR A 96 7.03 1.76 5.09
CA TYR A 96 7.14 3.20 5.22
C TYR A 96 7.13 3.85 3.84
N LEU A 97 6.49 5.02 3.74
CA LEU A 97 6.83 5.98 2.70
C LEU A 97 8.03 6.78 3.22
N PHE A 98 9.13 6.74 2.49
CA PHE A 98 10.37 7.36 2.89
C PHE A 98 10.74 8.44 1.90
N ASP A 99 10.87 9.66 2.41
CA ASP A 99 11.39 10.78 1.62
C ASP A 99 12.93 10.75 1.66
N VAL A 100 13.56 10.43 0.53
CA VAL A 100 15.02 10.32 0.43
C VAL A 100 15.75 11.65 0.59
N ASN A 101 15.07 12.77 0.33
CA ASN A 101 15.67 14.10 0.40
C ASN A 101 15.71 14.59 1.86
N TYR A 102 14.60 14.40 2.57
CA TYR A 102 14.46 14.86 3.96
C TYR A 102 14.77 13.77 5.00
N LYS A 103 14.93 12.51 4.57
CA LYS A 103 15.15 11.33 5.41
C LYS A 103 14.03 11.14 6.46
N ILE A 104 12.79 11.42 6.06
CA ILE A 104 11.61 11.31 6.94
C ILE A 104 10.87 10.00 6.61
N PRO A 105 10.83 9.03 7.53
CA PRO A 105 10.01 7.84 7.38
C PRO A 105 8.57 8.11 7.87
N LEU A 106 7.59 7.91 6.99
CA LEU A 106 6.17 7.92 7.31
C LEU A 106 5.65 6.49 7.37
N GLN A 107 5.35 6.02 8.58
CA GLN A 107 4.82 4.66 8.79
C GLN A 107 3.49 4.48 8.07
N LEU A 108 3.39 3.39 7.30
CA LEU A 108 2.13 2.96 6.71
C LEU A 108 1.34 2.13 7.73
N LEU A 109 0.05 2.44 7.82
CA LEU A 109 -0.91 1.58 8.49
C LEU A 109 -0.97 0.21 7.78
N PRO A 110 -1.31 -0.87 8.49
CA PRO A 110 -1.17 -2.24 7.99
C PRO A 110 -2.22 -2.63 6.94
N PHE A 111 -2.67 -1.71 6.10
CA PHE A 111 -3.59 -1.96 4.98
C PHE A 111 -2.90 -2.43 3.70
N ILE A 112 -1.58 -2.52 3.73
CA ILE A 112 -0.74 -3.00 2.63
C ILE A 112 0.19 -4.06 3.21
N LYS A 113 0.14 -5.26 2.64
CA LYS A 113 1.05 -6.35 2.93
C LYS A 113 2.02 -6.52 1.77
N PHE A 114 3.29 -6.67 2.12
CA PHE A 114 4.32 -7.02 1.17
C PHE A 114 4.77 -8.45 1.47
N SER A 115 4.53 -9.35 0.52
CA SER A 115 4.95 -10.75 0.59
C SER A 115 6.13 -10.95 -0.35
N GLU A 116 7.24 -11.38 0.21
CA GLU A 116 8.31 -12.00 -0.56
C GLU A 116 7.89 -13.45 -0.79
N SER A 117 7.78 -13.87 -2.06
CA SER A 117 7.55 -15.29 -2.34
C SER A 117 8.73 -16.10 -1.79
N PRO A 118 8.49 -17.14 -0.96
CA PRO A 118 9.54 -18.04 -0.48
C PRO A 118 10.32 -18.72 -1.61
N SER A 119 9.73 -18.82 -2.80
CA SER A 119 10.30 -19.51 -3.96
C SER A 119 11.02 -18.57 -4.95
N HIS A 120 11.37 -17.34 -4.56
CA HIS A 120 12.17 -16.39 -5.36
C HIS A 120 11.57 -15.93 -6.70
N GLU A 121 10.37 -16.37 -7.10
CA GLU A 121 9.89 -16.07 -8.45
C GLU A 121 9.31 -14.66 -8.60
N LYS A 122 8.47 -14.16 -7.67
CA LYS A 122 7.91 -12.78 -7.68
C LYS A 122 7.47 -12.33 -6.28
N SER A 123 7.81 -11.11 -5.87
CA SER A 123 7.18 -10.45 -4.71
C SER A 123 5.81 -9.89 -5.08
N ALA A 124 4.90 -9.84 -4.11
CA ALA A 124 3.54 -9.33 -4.32
C ALA A 124 3.15 -8.33 -3.23
N CYS A 125 2.49 -7.25 -3.65
CA CYS A 125 1.77 -6.36 -2.75
C CYS A 125 0.30 -6.74 -2.69
N TYR A 126 -0.19 -6.94 -1.48
CA TYR A 126 -1.59 -7.25 -1.18
C TYR A 126 -2.22 -6.08 -0.46
N PHE A 127 -3.38 -5.65 -0.92
CA PHE A 127 -4.12 -4.51 -0.39
C PHE A 127 -5.34 -5.02 0.36
N TYR A 128 -5.59 -4.44 1.54
CA TYR A 128 -6.81 -4.74 2.29
C TYR A 128 -8.04 -4.42 1.44
N ASN A 129 -8.97 -5.38 1.36
CA ASN A 129 -10.22 -5.23 0.64
C ASN A 129 -11.39 -5.12 1.63
N HIS A 130 -11.63 -6.19 2.39
CA HIS A 130 -12.71 -6.27 3.36
C HIS A 130 -12.42 -7.33 4.44
N ILE A 131 -13.27 -7.39 5.46
CA ILE A 131 -13.26 -8.44 6.47
C ILE A 131 -14.64 -9.09 6.55
N ASN A 132 -14.69 -10.42 6.66
CA ASN A 132 -15.93 -11.17 6.84
C ASN A 132 -15.70 -12.37 7.79
N LYS A 133 -16.66 -13.31 7.86
CA LYS A 133 -16.58 -14.48 8.75
C LYS A 133 -15.38 -15.41 8.47
N GLU A 134 -14.84 -15.38 7.26
CA GLU A 134 -13.68 -16.18 6.85
C GLU A 134 -12.34 -15.53 7.26
N GLY A 135 -12.37 -14.26 7.68
CA GLY A 135 -11.19 -13.49 8.07
C GLY A 135 -11.01 -12.23 7.25
N VAL A 136 -9.76 -11.75 7.19
CA VAL A 136 -9.34 -10.57 6.43
C VAL A 136 -9.05 -10.98 4.99
N HIS A 137 -9.61 -10.25 4.04
CA HIS A 137 -9.44 -10.47 2.61
C HIS A 137 -8.49 -9.44 2.03
N TRP A 138 -7.46 -9.95 1.35
CA TRP A 138 -6.45 -9.15 0.69
C TRP A 138 -6.43 -9.44 -0.80
N VAL A 139 -6.17 -8.42 -1.61
CA VAL A 139 -6.12 -8.55 -3.08
C VAL A 139 -4.80 -8.02 -3.62
N SER A 140 -4.17 -8.78 -4.52
CA SER A 140 -3.09 -8.32 -5.37
C SER A 140 -3.61 -8.06 -6.79
N TYR A 141 -3.34 -6.86 -7.30
CA TYR A 141 -3.79 -6.44 -8.64
C TYR A 141 -2.78 -6.76 -9.76
N HIS A 142 -1.56 -7.14 -9.40
CA HIS A 142 -0.46 -7.39 -10.36
C HIS A 142 0.03 -8.84 -10.31
N PHE A 143 -0.28 -9.57 -9.24
CA PHE A 143 0.11 -10.98 -9.10
C PHE A 143 -1.08 -11.89 -9.40
N THR A 144 -1.14 -12.43 -10.61
CA THR A 144 -2.29 -13.18 -11.12
C THR A 144 -2.38 -14.62 -10.61
N LYS A 145 -1.27 -15.20 -10.13
CA LYS A 145 -1.21 -16.61 -9.69
C LYS A 145 -1.92 -16.82 -8.35
N GLU A 146 -1.69 -15.91 -7.40
CA GLU A 146 -2.33 -15.86 -6.09
C GLU A 146 -2.78 -14.42 -5.86
N ASN A 147 -3.88 -14.04 -6.51
CA ASN A 147 -4.37 -12.66 -6.48
C ASN A 147 -5.20 -12.36 -5.23
N GLU A 148 -5.55 -13.35 -4.41
CA GLU A 148 -6.33 -13.18 -3.19
C GLU A 148 -5.76 -14.00 -2.04
N ILE A 149 -5.70 -13.41 -0.85
CA ILE A 149 -5.34 -14.08 0.40
C ILE A 149 -6.48 -13.89 1.40
N LYS A 150 -6.84 -14.98 2.07
CA LYS A 150 -7.81 -14.99 3.17
C LYS A 150 -7.13 -15.56 4.41
N GLU A 151 -7.13 -14.80 5.49
CA GLU A 151 -6.47 -15.24 6.73
C GLU A 151 -7.14 -14.65 7.98
N LYS A 152 -6.98 -15.35 9.10
CA LYS A 152 -7.33 -14.82 10.41
C LYS A 152 -6.18 -13.96 10.93
N ASP A 153 -6.37 -12.65 10.93
CA ASP A 153 -5.36 -11.68 11.38
C ASP A 153 -5.91 -10.87 12.55
N GLN A 154 -5.77 -11.42 13.76
CA GLN A 154 -6.29 -10.78 14.97
C GLN A 154 -5.63 -9.42 15.25
N SER A 155 -4.36 -9.26 14.84
CA SER A 155 -3.62 -8.00 14.99
C SER A 155 -4.25 -6.92 14.11
N PHE A 156 -4.49 -7.23 12.83
CA PHE A 156 -5.15 -6.32 11.91
C PHE A 156 -6.59 -5.99 12.34
N GLU A 157 -7.35 -6.98 12.80
CA GLU A 157 -8.69 -6.76 13.37
C GLU A 157 -8.68 -5.77 14.53
N ASN A 158 -7.69 -5.85 15.41
CA ASN A 158 -7.54 -4.91 16.52
C ASN A 158 -7.18 -3.50 16.01
N TYR A 159 -6.31 -3.39 15.00
CA TYR A 159 -6.03 -2.11 14.33
C TYR A 159 -7.29 -1.46 13.75
N LEU A 160 -8.12 -2.24 13.05
CA LEU A 160 -9.38 -1.74 12.49
C LEU A 160 -10.33 -1.20 13.58
N LYS A 161 -10.46 -1.91 14.71
CA LYS A 161 -11.30 -1.49 15.84
C LYS A 161 -10.85 -0.16 16.45
N ILE A 162 -9.56 0.15 16.42
CA ILE A 162 -9.03 1.43 16.92
C ILE A 162 -9.41 2.57 15.97
N LEU A 163 -9.31 2.34 14.66
CA LEU A 163 -9.58 3.35 13.62
C LEU A 163 -11.07 3.60 13.39
N SER A 164 -11.96 2.69 13.83
CA SER A 164 -13.41 2.83 13.70
C SER A 164 -14.07 3.59 14.86
N ARG A 165 -13.28 4.15 15.79
CA ARG A 165 -13.75 5.02 16.87
C ARG A 165 -13.74 6.47 16.44
#